data_AF-A0A5J4K5E3-F1
#
_entry.id   AF-A0A5J4K5E3-F1
#
_cell.length_a   1.000
_cell.length_b   1.000
_cell.length_c   1.000
_cell.angle_alpha   90.00
_cell.angle_beta   90.00
_cell.angle_gamma   90.00
#
_symmetry.space_group_name_H-M   'P 1'
#
loop_
_entity.id
_entity.type
_entity.pdbx_description
1 polymer ?
#
loop_
_entity_poly.entity_id
_entity_poly.type
_entity_poly.pdbx_seq_one_letter_code
_entity_poly.pdbx_strand_id
1 'polypeptide(L)'
;MGSWRPESAPGLLSWREEAGRPGEQQPGQAPVALPLGALRRFVSREGQPQRRPLERCELCSALLLPTHRHLLAPERRQVLCVCDPCALLFRAGSQAGQGQYRLIPERYRWLRDLELTDAEWEALGLPVNLVYLFYSSPAGRMLAFYPGPAGATESLLDLDGWQGLVARYPLLGELLPDVEALLVNRVRGARETYLVPIDVCYRLTGLIRACWRGLSGGLEVEQVLRTFFAELQEQAEIVTTAAGRAAPDLGEGEHDTGS
;
A
#
# COMPACT_ATOMS: atom_id res chain seq x y z
N MET A 1 -33.63 2.40 -27.85
CA MET A 1 -34.19 1.04 -27.75
C MET A 1 -33.44 0.16 -28.74
N GLY A 2 -32.45 -0.59 -28.26
CA GLY A 2 -31.68 -1.52 -29.08
C GLY A 2 -31.45 -2.79 -28.28
N SER A 3 -32.31 -3.77 -28.47
CA SER A 3 -32.23 -5.10 -27.86
C SER A 3 -31.60 -6.05 -28.88
N TRP A 4 -30.36 -6.44 -28.65
CA TRP A 4 -29.70 -7.50 -29.41
C TRP A 4 -29.70 -8.77 -28.54
N ARG A 5 -30.31 -9.84 -29.06
CA ARG A 5 -30.30 -11.20 -28.49
C ARG A 5 -29.41 -12.08 -29.36
N PRO A 6 -28.56 -12.96 -28.80
CA PRO A 6 -27.95 -14.04 -29.56
C PRO A 6 -28.81 -15.31 -29.55
N GLU A 7 -28.79 -15.96 -30.70
CA GLU A 7 -29.45 -17.19 -31.10
C GLU A 7 -28.91 -18.43 -30.37
N SER A 8 -29.80 -19.41 -30.27
CA SER A 8 -29.56 -20.80 -29.89
C SER A 8 -29.61 -21.69 -31.14
N ALA A 9 -28.68 -22.65 -31.27
CA ALA A 9 -28.92 -23.89 -32.02
C ALA A 9 -27.92 -25.01 -31.65
N PRO A 10 -28.28 -26.30 -31.87
CA PRO A 10 -27.84 -27.45 -31.09
C PRO A 10 -27.10 -28.54 -31.90
N GLY A 11 -26.63 -29.60 -31.22
CA GLY A 11 -26.23 -30.88 -31.83
C GLY A 11 -25.91 -31.91 -30.72
N LEU A 12 -26.83 -32.82 -30.40
CA LEU A 12 -26.98 -34.20 -30.91
C LEU A 12 -25.80 -35.12 -30.53
N LEU A 13 -26.03 -36.07 -29.59
CA LEU A 13 -26.18 -37.53 -29.82
C LEU A 13 -24.85 -38.19 -30.29
N SER A 14 -24.36 -39.33 -29.81
CA SER A 14 -24.97 -40.52 -29.20
C SER A 14 -23.83 -41.48 -28.88
N TRP A 15 -23.89 -42.21 -27.77
CA TRP A 15 -23.34 -43.56 -27.70
C TRP A 15 -24.28 -44.43 -26.86
N ARG A 16 -24.87 -45.44 -27.50
CA ARG A 16 -25.56 -46.58 -26.90
C ARG A 16 -24.64 -47.79 -27.07
N GLU A 17 -24.53 -48.63 -26.04
CA GLU A 17 -24.23 -50.06 -26.19
C GLU A 17 -24.89 -50.83 -25.03
N GLU A 18 -25.91 -51.62 -25.40
CA GLU A 18 -26.49 -52.78 -24.70
C GLU A 18 -25.47 -53.94 -24.76
N ALA A 19 -25.40 -54.98 -23.93
CA ALA A 19 -26.17 -55.53 -22.82
C ALA A 19 -25.26 -56.57 -22.11
N GLY A 20 -25.57 -56.92 -20.86
CA GLY A 20 -24.98 -58.10 -20.21
C GLY A 20 -25.37 -58.25 -18.74
N ARG A 21 -26.19 -59.26 -18.43
CA ARG A 21 -26.45 -59.82 -17.09
C ARG A 21 -26.71 -61.33 -17.28
N PRO A 22 -26.63 -62.21 -16.24
CA PRO A 22 -26.31 -61.96 -14.83
C PRO A 22 -25.25 -62.92 -14.24
N GLY A 23 -24.74 -62.63 -13.03
CA GLY A 23 -23.97 -63.60 -12.23
C GLY A 23 -23.63 -63.08 -10.83
N GLU A 24 -24.19 -63.77 -9.83
CA GLU A 24 -23.84 -63.90 -8.40
C GLU A 24 -23.56 -62.71 -7.45
N GLN A 25 -23.91 -62.95 -6.19
CA GLN A 25 -24.14 -62.02 -5.06
C GLN A 25 -22.87 -61.68 -4.24
N GLN A 26 -22.78 -60.47 -3.68
CA GLN A 26 -22.45 -60.26 -2.25
C GLN A 26 -22.76 -58.82 -1.77
N PRO A 27 -23.21 -58.59 -0.52
CA PRO A 27 -23.69 -57.29 -0.04
C PRO A 27 -22.57 -56.45 0.61
N GLY A 28 -22.55 -55.15 0.32
CA GLY A 28 -21.61 -54.21 0.94
C GLY A 28 -22.03 -52.75 0.79
N GLN A 29 -22.61 -52.21 1.87
CA GLN A 29 -22.66 -50.79 2.28
C GLN A 29 -23.50 -49.79 1.45
N ALA A 30 -24.51 -49.24 2.11
CA ALA A 30 -25.34 -48.13 1.66
C ALA A 30 -24.57 -46.79 1.66
N PRO A 31 -24.83 -45.86 0.72
CA PRO A 31 -24.28 -44.52 0.77
C PRO A 31 -24.94 -43.70 1.89
N VAL A 32 -24.12 -43.11 2.76
CA VAL A 32 -24.56 -42.23 3.85
C VAL A 32 -25.13 -40.95 3.24
N ALA A 33 -26.45 -40.78 3.33
CA ALA A 33 -27.10 -39.52 3.01
C ALA A 33 -26.66 -38.44 4.01
N LEU A 34 -25.87 -37.46 3.55
CA LEU A 34 -25.60 -36.27 4.35
C LEU A 34 -26.89 -35.43 4.43
N PRO A 35 -27.38 -35.08 5.63
CA PRO A 35 -28.61 -34.31 5.76
C PRO A 35 -28.42 -32.93 5.14
N LEU A 36 -29.33 -32.53 4.24
CA LEU A 36 -29.35 -31.22 3.57
C LEU A 36 -29.27 -30.01 4.53
N GLY A 37 -29.57 -30.21 5.82
CA GLY A 37 -29.38 -29.21 6.88
C GLY A 37 -27.91 -28.89 7.21
N ALA A 38 -26.97 -29.81 6.94
CA ALA A 38 -25.54 -29.56 7.10
C ALA A 38 -25.01 -28.59 6.02
N LEU A 39 -25.53 -28.67 4.79
CA LEU A 39 -25.16 -27.78 3.68
C LEU A 39 -25.72 -26.35 3.86
N ARG A 40 -26.90 -26.19 4.47
CA ARG A 40 -27.48 -24.85 4.76
C ARG A 40 -26.60 -23.99 5.68
N ARG A 41 -25.77 -24.59 6.54
CA ARG A 41 -24.80 -23.88 7.39
C ARG A 41 -23.59 -23.34 6.63
N PHE A 42 -23.26 -23.93 5.48
CA PHE A 42 -22.21 -23.41 4.59
C PHE A 42 -22.77 -22.29 3.71
N VAL A 43 -23.98 -22.46 3.15
CA VAL A 43 -24.65 -21.44 2.32
C VAL A 43 -25.02 -20.17 3.10
N SER A 44 -25.31 -20.29 4.41
CA SER A 44 -25.61 -19.12 5.25
C SER A 44 -24.37 -18.32 5.66
N ARG A 45 -23.17 -18.90 5.52
CA ARG A 45 -21.90 -18.29 5.95
C ARG A 45 -21.19 -17.52 4.82
N GLU A 46 -21.52 -17.83 3.56
CA GLU A 46 -21.00 -17.15 2.37
C GLU A 46 -21.70 -15.80 2.06
N GLY A 47 -22.85 -15.51 2.71
CA GLY A 47 -23.66 -14.34 2.41
C GLY A 47 -23.85 -13.32 3.54
N GLN A 48 -23.30 -13.55 4.74
CA GLN A 48 -23.38 -12.55 5.80
C GLN A 48 -22.22 -11.57 5.66
N PRO A 49 -22.48 -10.27 5.40
CA PRO A 49 -21.43 -9.27 5.52
C PRO A 49 -20.92 -9.36 6.95
N GLN A 50 -19.67 -9.81 7.11
CA GLN A 50 -19.02 -9.83 8.41
C GLN A 50 -19.10 -8.39 8.94
N ARG A 51 -19.94 -8.16 9.95
CA ARG A 51 -20.00 -6.88 10.64
C ARG A 51 -18.59 -6.68 11.20
N ARG A 52 -17.80 -5.81 10.55
CA ARG A 52 -16.51 -5.41 11.07
C ARG A 52 -16.74 -4.95 12.51
N PRO A 53 -15.98 -5.47 13.50
CA PRO A 53 -16.06 -4.95 14.85
C PRO A 53 -15.99 -3.43 14.80
N LEU A 54 -16.86 -2.75 15.54
CA LEU A 54 -16.72 -1.31 15.69
C LEU A 54 -15.43 -1.07 16.48
N GLU A 55 -14.47 -0.42 15.85
CA GLU A 55 -13.21 -0.02 16.48
C GLU A 55 -13.50 0.93 17.65
N ARG A 56 -12.62 0.94 18.65
CA ARG A 56 -12.74 1.80 19.84
C ARG A 56 -11.53 2.71 19.97
N CYS A 57 -11.76 3.93 20.46
CA CYS A 57 -10.71 4.87 20.78
C CYS A 57 -9.80 4.28 21.86
N GLU A 58 -8.51 4.21 21.59
CA GLU A 58 -7.53 3.63 22.52
C GLU A 58 -7.25 4.53 23.75
N LEU A 59 -7.74 5.77 23.75
CA LEU A 59 -7.63 6.68 24.91
C LEU A 59 -8.88 6.71 25.78
N CYS A 60 -10.08 6.81 25.18
CA CYS A 60 -11.35 6.99 25.92
C CYS A 60 -12.37 5.87 25.70
N SER A 61 -12.04 4.85 24.92
CA SER A 61 -12.90 3.69 24.61
C SER A 61 -14.22 3.99 23.86
N ALA A 62 -14.42 5.24 23.42
CA ALA A 62 -15.54 5.63 22.56
C ALA A 62 -15.56 4.83 21.25
N LEU A 63 -16.75 4.56 20.70
CA LEU A 63 -16.86 3.91 19.39
C LEU A 63 -16.31 4.83 18.30
N LEU A 64 -15.56 4.26 17.36
CA LEU A 64 -14.99 4.97 16.24
C LEU A 64 -15.84 4.77 14.99
N LEU A 65 -15.90 5.83 14.18
CA LEU A 65 -16.40 5.73 12.82
C LEU A 65 -15.34 5.04 11.93
N PRO A 66 -15.73 4.51 10.75
CA PRO A 66 -14.78 3.94 9.81
C PRO A 66 -13.64 4.91 9.44
N THR A 67 -13.95 6.20 9.36
CA THR A 67 -12.98 7.30 9.28
C THR A 67 -12.76 7.85 10.68
N HIS A 68 -11.54 7.75 11.18
CA HIS A 68 -11.13 8.27 12.49
C HIS A 68 -9.67 8.72 12.44
N ARG A 69 -9.21 9.35 13.51
CA ARG A 69 -7.87 9.93 13.61
C ARG A 69 -6.89 8.92 14.18
N HIS A 70 -5.61 9.15 13.88
CA HIS A 70 -4.54 8.30 14.35
C HIS A 70 -3.47 9.09 15.09
N LEU A 71 -2.92 8.49 16.14
CA LEU A 71 -1.68 8.93 16.76
C LEU A 71 -0.57 7.94 16.41
N LEU A 72 0.67 8.43 16.30
CA LEU A 72 1.85 7.59 16.20
C LEU A 72 2.63 7.66 17.52
N ALA A 73 3.04 6.51 18.05
CA ALA A 73 4.09 6.39 19.07
C ALA A 73 5.44 6.14 18.37
N PRO A 74 6.32 7.16 18.20
CA PRO A 74 7.51 7.04 17.35
C PRO A 74 8.48 5.95 17.81
N GLU A 75 8.72 5.85 19.12
CA GLU A 75 9.62 4.86 19.73
C GLU A 75 9.27 3.41 19.38
N ARG A 76 7.97 3.12 19.31
CA ARG A 76 7.45 1.77 19.04
C ARG A 76 6.99 1.61 17.60
N ARG A 77 6.97 2.68 16.80
CA ARG A 77 6.36 2.75 15.46
C ARG A 77 4.94 2.16 15.45
N GLN A 78 4.16 2.51 16.48
CA GLN A 78 2.80 2.00 16.67
C GLN A 78 1.78 3.09 16.37
N VAL A 79 0.77 2.75 15.57
CA VAL A 79 -0.40 3.60 15.32
C VAL A 79 -1.48 3.27 16.35
N LEU A 80 -2.10 4.32 16.90
CA LEU A 80 -3.24 4.22 17.80
C LEU A 80 -4.47 4.88 17.17
N CYS A 81 -5.61 4.19 17.24
CA CYS A 81 -6.90 4.69 16.78
C CYS A 81 -7.54 5.60 17.84
N VAL A 82 -7.86 6.85 17.47
CA VAL A 82 -8.43 7.84 18.39
C VAL A 82 -9.62 8.57 17.78
N CYS A 83 -10.57 8.97 18.63
CA CYS A 83 -11.70 9.80 18.21
C CYS A 83 -11.28 11.27 18.04
N ASP A 84 -12.06 12.06 17.30
CA ASP A 84 -11.74 13.47 17.04
C ASP A 84 -11.53 14.29 18.33
N PRO A 85 -12.37 14.18 19.38
CA PRO A 85 -12.12 14.91 20.62
C PRO A 85 -10.79 14.56 21.29
N CYS A 86 -10.37 13.29 21.24
CA CYS A 86 -9.08 12.87 21.77
C CYS A 86 -7.92 13.36 20.90
N ALA A 87 -8.10 13.39 19.57
CA ALA A 87 -7.10 13.93 18.65
C ALA A 87 -6.80 15.42 18.89
N LEU A 88 -7.82 16.22 19.27
CA LEU A 88 -7.66 17.65 19.58
C LEU A 88 -6.69 17.94 20.75
N LEU A 89 -6.46 16.95 21.64
CA LEU A 89 -5.50 17.08 22.73
C LEU A 89 -4.04 17.07 22.23
N PHE A 90 -3.82 16.66 20.97
CA PHE A 90 -2.52 16.56 20.35
C PHE A 90 -2.42 17.61 19.24
N ARG A 91 -1.37 18.42 19.27
CA ARG A 91 -1.08 19.34 18.18
C ARG A 91 -0.48 18.56 17.01
N ALA A 92 -1.09 18.67 15.83
CA ALA A 92 -0.45 18.26 14.59
C ALA A 92 0.88 19.01 14.44
N GLY A 93 2.00 18.28 14.33
CA GLY A 93 3.32 18.88 14.11
C GLY A 93 3.85 19.79 15.23
N SER A 94 3.33 19.73 16.48
CA SER A 94 4.02 20.45 17.57
C SER A 94 5.43 19.90 17.76
N GLN A 95 6.36 20.83 17.94
CA GLN A 95 7.80 20.66 17.81
C GLN A 95 8.36 19.37 18.40
N ALA A 96 9.39 18.86 17.73
CA ALA A 96 10.20 17.74 18.16
C ALA A 96 10.45 17.75 19.68
N GLY A 97 10.01 16.69 20.37
CA GLY A 97 10.62 16.30 21.63
C GLY A 97 9.80 16.36 22.92
N GLN A 98 8.47 16.50 22.93
CA GLN A 98 7.75 16.60 24.23
C GLN A 98 6.53 15.69 24.44
N GLY A 99 6.23 14.77 23.52
CA GLY A 99 5.11 13.83 23.70
C GLY A 99 5.46 12.42 23.22
N GLN A 100 5.01 11.41 23.97
CA GLN A 100 5.13 9.99 23.58
C GLN A 100 4.30 9.64 22.33
N TYR A 101 3.38 10.53 21.95
CA TYR A 101 2.51 10.39 20.79
C TYR A 101 2.54 11.65 19.91
N ARG A 102 2.35 11.46 18.61
CA ARG A 102 2.22 12.51 17.61
C ARG A 102 0.92 12.33 16.84
N LEU A 103 0.18 13.40 16.62
CA LEU A 103 -1.01 13.35 15.75
C LEU A 103 -0.58 13.17 14.29
N ILE A 104 -1.14 12.16 13.64
CA ILE A 104 -0.93 11.93 12.21
C ILE A 104 -1.78 12.94 11.42
N PRO A 105 -1.17 13.69 10.47
CA PRO A 105 -1.90 14.68 9.68
C PRO A 105 -2.82 14.02 8.66
N GLU A 106 -3.77 14.79 8.11
CA GLU A 106 -4.65 14.36 7.02
C GLU A 106 -4.27 15.07 5.73
N ARG A 107 -2.97 15.07 5.40
CA ARG A 107 -2.43 15.83 4.28
C ARG A 107 -1.87 14.88 3.23
N TYR A 108 -2.50 14.87 2.06
CA TYR A 108 -2.14 14.04 0.92
C TYR A 108 -1.70 14.96 -0.20
N ARG A 109 -0.45 14.85 -0.65
CA ARG A 109 0.11 15.70 -1.71
C ARG A 109 0.70 14.86 -2.81
N TRP A 110 0.27 15.09 -4.03
CA TRP A 110 0.86 14.49 -5.23
C TRP A 110 1.90 15.42 -5.82
N LEU A 111 3.16 14.99 -5.82
CA LEU A 111 4.29 15.77 -6.31
C LEU A 111 4.49 15.51 -7.81
N ARG A 112 3.56 16.04 -8.61
CA ARG A 112 3.45 15.70 -10.04
C ARG A 112 4.70 16.08 -10.85
N ASP A 113 5.35 17.18 -10.47
CA ASP A 113 6.52 17.70 -11.19
C ASP A 113 7.85 17.18 -10.59
N LEU A 114 7.77 16.38 -9.51
CA LEU A 114 8.94 15.74 -8.93
C LEU A 114 9.19 14.41 -9.64
N GLU A 115 9.97 14.49 -10.70
CA GLU A 115 10.49 13.33 -11.39
C GLU A 115 11.88 12.96 -10.83
N LEU A 116 11.92 11.86 -10.09
CA LEU A 116 13.20 11.24 -9.70
C LEU A 116 13.79 10.56 -10.93
N THR A 117 14.91 11.10 -11.41
CA THR A 117 15.69 10.47 -12.48
C THR A 117 16.20 9.10 -12.04
N ASP A 118 16.63 8.28 -13.00
CA ASP A 118 17.18 6.96 -12.68
C ASP A 118 18.50 7.09 -11.90
N ALA A 119 19.32 8.08 -12.22
CA ALA A 119 20.55 8.39 -11.49
C ALA A 119 20.29 8.85 -10.04
N GLU A 120 19.31 9.73 -9.82
CA GLU A 120 18.93 10.17 -8.46
C GLU A 120 18.38 9.01 -7.61
N TRP A 121 17.67 8.08 -8.23
CA TRP A 121 17.16 6.90 -7.55
C TRP A 121 18.25 5.88 -7.21
N GLU A 122 19.17 5.64 -8.14
CA GLU A 122 20.34 4.80 -7.91
C GLU A 122 21.22 5.37 -6.80
N ALA A 123 21.37 6.70 -6.73
CA ALA A 123 22.08 7.38 -5.65
C ALA A 123 21.44 7.21 -4.26
N LEU A 124 20.16 6.83 -4.16
CA LEU A 124 19.54 6.44 -2.89
C LEU A 124 19.87 4.99 -2.49
N GLY A 125 20.45 4.19 -3.39
CA GLY A 125 20.81 2.79 -3.15
C GLY A 125 19.62 1.82 -3.06
N LEU A 126 18.39 2.25 -3.34
CA LEU A 126 17.20 1.43 -3.06
C LEU A 126 17.06 0.24 -4.04
N PRO A 127 16.99 -1.02 -3.55
CA PRO A 127 17.00 -2.23 -4.38
C PRO A 127 15.63 -2.62 -4.96
N VAL A 128 14.59 -1.81 -4.73
CA VAL A 128 13.22 -2.07 -5.16
C VAL A 128 12.60 -0.81 -5.73
N ASN A 129 11.48 -0.95 -6.45
CA ASN A 129 10.78 0.16 -7.10
C ASN A 129 9.57 0.70 -6.32
N LEU A 130 9.37 0.27 -5.07
CA LEU A 130 8.32 0.79 -4.19
C LEU A 130 8.92 1.00 -2.79
N VAL A 131 8.90 2.24 -2.33
CA VAL A 131 9.48 2.61 -1.04
C VAL A 131 8.64 3.70 -0.40
N TYR A 132 8.67 3.77 0.93
CA TYR A 132 8.36 5.00 1.62
C TYR A 132 9.52 5.42 2.53
N LEU A 133 9.81 6.72 2.55
CA LEU A 133 10.87 7.32 3.37
C LEU A 133 10.27 8.30 4.36
N PHE A 134 10.73 8.28 5.60
CA PHE A 134 10.33 9.26 6.61
C PHE A 134 11.47 9.55 7.57
N TYR A 135 11.45 10.74 8.18
CA TYR A 135 12.43 11.08 9.21
C TYR A 135 12.02 10.46 10.54
N SER A 136 12.87 9.62 11.12
CA SER A 136 12.64 9.06 12.45
C SER A 136 13.36 9.92 13.49
N SER A 137 12.60 10.57 14.37
CA SER A 137 13.16 11.33 15.48
C SER A 137 13.92 10.43 16.46
N PRO A 138 13.43 9.23 16.85
CA PRO A 138 14.21 8.32 17.71
C PRO A 138 15.54 7.87 17.09
N ALA A 139 15.58 7.64 15.77
CA ALA A 139 16.82 7.25 15.08
C ALA A 139 17.70 8.43 14.66
N GLY A 140 17.18 9.66 14.70
CA GLY A 140 17.88 10.87 14.27
C GLY A 140 18.24 10.90 12.78
N ARG A 141 17.53 10.14 11.94
CA ARG A 141 17.85 9.98 10.51
C ARG A 141 16.62 9.65 9.67
N MET A 142 16.77 9.78 8.35
CA MET A 142 15.80 9.21 7.41
C MET A 142 15.85 7.69 7.46
N LEU A 143 14.68 7.06 7.46
CA LEU A 143 14.52 5.62 7.27
C LEU A 143 13.77 5.38 5.96
N ALA A 144 14.08 4.28 5.29
CA ALA A 144 13.38 3.81 4.10
C ALA A 144 12.83 2.40 4.35
N PHE A 145 11.62 2.14 3.85
CA PHE A 145 10.95 0.85 4.02
C PHE A 145 10.34 0.34 2.73
N TYR A 146 10.40 -0.98 2.57
CA TYR A 146 9.87 -1.71 1.42
C TYR A 146 8.67 -2.55 1.85
N PRO A 147 7.47 -2.29 1.31
CA PRO A 147 6.34 -3.19 1.49
C PRO A 147 6.61 -4.56 0.85
N GLY A 148 6.36 -5.65 1.60
CA GLY A 148 6.59 -7.01 1.11
C GLY A 148 5.89 -8.10 1.92
N PRO A 149 6.21 -9.39 1.68
CA PRO A 149 5.52 -10.53 2.30
C PRO A 149 5.68 -10.60 3.82
N ALA A 150 6.80 -10.12 4.34
CA ALA A 150 7.05 -10.04 5.78
C ALA A 150 6.44 -8.78 6.44
N GLY A 151 5.79 -7.91 5.66
CA GLY A 151 5.40 -6.57 6.07
C GLY A 151 6.39 -5.53 5.56
N ALA A 152 6.67 -4.52 6.37
CA ALA A 152 7.60 -3.46 6.02
C ALA A 152 9.03 -3.88 6.35
N THR A 153 9.88 -4.02 5.34
CA THR A 153 11.31 -4.31 5.51
C THR A 153 12.08 -2.99 5.52
N GLU A 154 12.85 -2.74 6.59
CA GLU A 154 13.73 -1.56 6.69
C GLU A 154 14.91 -1.68 5.71
N SER A 155 15.24 -0.59 5.03
CA SER A 155 16.50 -0.45 4.30
C SER A 155 17.64 -0.22 5.28
N LEU A 156 18.70 -1.02 5.16
CA LEU A 156 19.94 -0.81 5.91
C LEU A 156 20.96 0.07 5.17
N LEU A 157 20.60 0.57 3.99
CA LEU A 157 21.47 1.42 3.18
C LEU A 157 21.39 2.86 3.64
N ASP A 158 22.54 3.53 3.64
CA ASP A 158 22.64 4.94 3.96
C ASP A 158 22.02 5.77 2.83
N LEU A 159 21.08 6.62 3.21
CA LEU A 159 20.34 7.49 2.28
C LEU A 159 21.14 8.75 1.94
N ASP A 160 22.40 8.57 1.54
CA ASP A 160 23.36 9.66 1.34
C ASP A 160 22.87 10.67 0.29
N GLY A 161 22.12 10.21 -0.72
CA GLY A 161 21.48 11.05 -1.73
C GLY A 161 20.33 11.94 -1.22
N TRP A 162 19.83 11.73 0.01
CA TRP A 162 18.67 12.46 0.54
C TRP A 162 18.89 13.98 0.59
N GLN A 163 20.07 14.43 1.04
CA GLN A 163 20.35 15.87 1.11
C GLN A 163 20.38 16.51 -0.28
N GLY A 164 20.88 15.80 -1.29
CA GLY A 164 20.85 16.26 -2.68
C GLY A 164 19.41 16.41 -3.20
N LEU A 165 18.53 15.46 -2.87
CA LEU A 165 17.10 15.57 -3.20
C LEU A 165 16.42 16.74 -2.52
N VAL A 166 16.68 16.98 -1.23
CA VAL A 166 16.12 18.14 -0.52
C VAL A 166 16.64 19.46 -1.10
N ALA A 167 17.91 19.53 -1.48
CA ALA A 167 18.47 20.73 -2.12
C ALA A 167 17.79 21.06 -3.45
N ARG A 168 17.45 20.04 -4.24
CA ARG A 168 16.73 20.18 -5.52
C ARG A 168 15.23 20.43 -5.35
N TYR A 169 14.63 19.76 -4.37
CA TYR A 169 13.20 19.76 -4.07
C TYR A 169 12.99 20.17 -2.60
N PRO A 170 13.05 21.49 -2.28
CA PRO A 170 12.99 21.97 -0.89
C PRO A 170 11.76 21.52 -0.10
N LEU A 171 10.63 21.25 -0.76
CA LEU A 171 9.43 20.74 -0.10
C LEU A 171 9.65 19.40 0.63
N LEU A 172 10.64 18.61 0.23
CA LEU A 172 10.97 17.36 0.91
C LEU A 172 11.50 17.63 2.33
N GLY A 173 12.09 18.81 2.56
CA GLY A 173 12.49 19.28 3.88
C GLY A 173 11.32 19.75 4.77
N GLU A 174 10.10 19.85 4.23
CA GLU A 174 8.89 20.22 4.98
C GLU A 174 8.15 19.01 5.57
N LEU A 175 8.64 17.79 5.33
CA LEU A 175 8.09 16.57 5.90
C LEU A 175 8.04 16.66 7.43
N LEU A 176 6.85 16.44 8.00
CA LEU A 176 6.70 16.36 9.44
C LEU A 176 7.38 15.09 9.97
N PRO A 177 8.37 15.21 10.89
CA PRO A 177 9.05 14.06 11.46
C PRO A 177 8.11 13.01 12.04
N ASP A 178 8.46 11.76 11.81
CA ASP A 178 7.77 10.52 12.21
C ASP A 178 6.39 10.28 11.58
N VAL A 179 5.61 11.32 11.27
CA VAL A 179 4.18 11.18 10.92
C VAL A 179 3.85 11.39 9.44
N GLU A 180 4.79 11.87 8.64
CA GLU A 180 4.66 11.94 7.18
C GLU A 180 5.79 11.19 6.49
N ALA A 181 5.49 10.71 5.29
CA ALA A 181 6.43 9.97 4.47
C ALA A 181 6.38 10.42 3.00
N LEU A 182 7.53 10.35 2.34
CA LEU A 182 7.65 10.34 0.89
C LEU A 182 7.38 8.92 0.40
N LEU A 183 6.26 8.69 -0.27
CA LEU A 183 5.91 7.43 -0.93
C LEU A 183 6.27 7.52 -2.41
N VAL A 184 7.13 6.62 -2.88
CA VAL A 184 7.57 6.57 -4.28
C VAL A 184 7.20 5.23 -4.89
N ASN A 185 6.45 5.27 -5.99
CA ASN A 185 6.12 4.12 -6.81
C ASN A 185 6.73 4.25 -8.21
N ARG A 186 7.65 3.33 -8.49
CA ARG A 186 8.33 3.13 -9.77
C ARG A 186 8.04 1.76 -10.38
N VAL A 187 7.11 1.00 -9.81
CA VAL A 187 6.80 -0.36 -10.26
C VAL A 187 6.28 -0.31 -11.70
N ARG A 188 6.87 -1.14 -12.57
CA ARG A 188 6.51 -1.25 -14.00
C ARG A 188 6.54 0.09 -14.76
N GLY A 189 7.49 0.97 -14.41
CA GLY A 189 7.68 2.25 -15.10
C GLY A 189 6.75 3.37 -14.64
N ALA A 190 5.97 3.16 -13.57
CA ALA A 190 5.30 4.24 -12.86
C ALA A 190 6.31 5.33 -12.44
N ARG A 191 5.85 6.57 -12.29
CA ARG A 191 6.65 7.72 -11.81
C ARG A 191 5.80 8.53 -10.84
N GLU A 192 5.37 7.85 -9.80
CA GLU A 192 4.39 8.34 -8.85
C GLU A 192 5.07 8.69 -7.53
N THR A 193 5.02 9.97 -7.15
CA THR A 193 5.65 10.48 -5.94
C THR A 193 4.63 11.25 -5.10
N TYR A 194 4.44 10.85 -3.85
CA TYR A 194 3.48 11.46 -2.94
C TYR A 194 4.11 11.79 -1.59
N LEU A 195 3.67 12.89 -0.97
CA LEU A 195 3.81 13.08 0.48
C LEU A 195 2.50 12.65 1.12
N VAL A 196 2.57 11.68 2.02
CA VAL A 196 1.40 11.07 2.64
C VAL A 196 1.59 10.94 4.15
N PRO A 197 0.50 10.84 4.92
CA PRO A 197 0.56 10.42 6.30
C PRO A 197 1.17 9.01 6.44
N ILE A 198 1.97 8.76 7.48
CA ILE A 198 2.73 7.50 7.63
C ILE A 198 1.85 6.25 7.75
N ASP A 199 0.66 6.38 8.32
CA ASP A 199 -0.32 5.31 8.44
C ASP A 199 -0.86 4.84 7.08
N VAL A 200 -0.83 5.68 6.05
CA VAL A 200 -1.14 5.32 4.66
C VAL A 200 -0.10 4.33 4.13
N CYS A 201 1.18 4.52 4.46
CA CYS A 201 2.24 3.56 4.11
C CYS A 201 2.10 2.23 4.87
N TYR A 202 1.64 2.28 6.13
CA TYR A 202 1.33 1.07 6.90
C TYR A 202 0.11 0.33 6.35
N ARG A 203 -0.93 1.05 5.92
CA ARG A 203 -2.09 0.49 5.21
C ARG A 203 -1.64 -0.21 3.93
N LEU A 204 -0.83 0.45 3.10
CA LEU A 204 -0.28 -0.14 1.87
C LEU A 204 0.50 -1.42 2.17
N THR A 205 1.37 -1.38 3.18
CA THR A 205 2.14 -2.54 3.62
C THR A 205 1.23 -3.69 4.04
N GLY A 206 0.20 -3.41 4.82
CA GLY A 206 -0.79 -4.42 5.25
C GLY A 206 -1.54 -5.05 4.07
N LEU A 207 -1.96 -4.23 3.09
CA LEU A 207 -2.65 -4.69 1.88
C LEU A 207 -1.75 -5.63 1.05
N ILE A 208 -0.52 -5.21 0.78
CA ILE A 208 0.47 -5.99 0.02
C ILE A 208 0.77 -7.31 0.72
N ARG A 209 1.02 -7.26 2.03
CA ARG A 209 1.27 -8.47 2.84
C ARG A 209 0.09 -9.44 2.80
N ALA A 210 -1.14 -8.93 2.88
CA ALA A 210 -2.34 -9.75 2.90
C ALA A 210 -2.64 -10.45 1.57
N CYS A 211 -2.30 -9.83 0.43
CA CYS A 211 -2.52 -10.41 -0.89
C CYS A 211 -1.30 -11.10 -1.48
N TRP A 212 -0.16 -11.11 -0.79
CA TRP A 212 1.09 -11.65 -1.33
C TRP A 212 1.00 -13.15 -1.62
N ARG A 213 1.43 -13.54 -2.82
CA ARG A 213 1.56 -14.94 -3.25
C ARG A 213 2.87 -15.16 -4.02
N GLY A 214 3.50 -16.31 -3.79
CA GLY A 214 4.75 -16.68 -4.48
C GLY A 214 5.93 -15.75 -4.16
N LEU A 215 6.87 -15.65 -5.10
CA LEU A 215 8.13 -14.90 -4.92
C LEU A 215 8.00 -13.39 -5.17
N SER A 216 7.05 -12.97 -6.01
CA SER A 216 6.90 -11.57 -6.46
C SER A 216 5.55 -10.94 -6.11
N GLY A 217 4.65 -11.67 -5.45
CA GLY A 217 3.29 -11.20 -5.15
C GLY A 217 2.30 -11.38 -6.30
N GLY A 218 2.76 -11.34 -7.56
CA GLY A 218 1.95 -11.61 -8.75
C GLY A 218 0.93 -10.52 -9.11
N LEU A 219 -0.08 -10.90 -9.89
CA LEU A 219 -1.10 -9.99 -10.43
C LEU A 219 -1.96 -9.34 -9.33
N GLU A 220 -2.14 -10.01 -8.19
CA GLU A 220 -2.91 -9.51 -7.06
C GLU A 220 -2.26 -8.29 -6.42
N VAL A 221 -0.94 -8.31 -6.19
CA VAL A 221 -0.21 -7.15 -5.68
C VAL A 221 -0.29 -5.99 -6.67
N GLU A 222 -0.19 -6.26 -7.97
CA GLU A 222 -0.31 -5.22 -8.99
C GLU A 222 -1.70 -4.58 -9.02
N GLN A 223 -2.76 -5.37 -8.85
CA GLN A 223 -4.11 -4.84 -8.75
C GLN A 223 -4.29 -4.00 -7.49
N VAL A 224 -3.75 -4.44 -6.35
CA VAL A 224 -3.74 -3.67 -5.11
C VAL A 224 -3.01 -2.35 -5.29
N LEU A 225 -1.83 -2.33 -5.91
CA LEU A 225 -1.08 -1.11 -6.20
C LEU A 225 -1.88 -0.17 -7.09
N ARG A 226 -2.44 -0.66 -8.20
CA ARG A 226 -3.26 0.16 -9.11
C ARG A 226 -4.45 0.80 -8.39
N THR A 227 -5.22 0.02 -7.63
CA THR A 227 -6.38 0.53 -6.90
C THR A 227 -5.95 1.52 -5.82
N PHE A 228 -4.89 1.21 -5.06
CA PHE A 228 -4.40 2.06 -4.00
C PHE A 228 -3.92 3.44 -4.50
N PHE A 229 -3.12 3.46 -5.57
CA PHE A 229 -2.62 4.73 -6.12
C PHE A 229 -3.71 5.53 -6.83
N ALA A 230 -4.73 4.88 -7.43
CA ALA A 230 -5.91 5.57 -7.94
C ALA A 230 -6.71 6.26 -6.81
N GLU A 231 -6.98 5.55 -5.70
CA GLU A 231 -7.61 6.15 -4.51
C GLU A 231 -6.78 7.30 -3.95
N LEU A 232 -5.45 7.14 -3.89
CA LEU A 232 -4.55 8.16 -3.39
C LEU A 232 -4.56 9.43 -4.26
N GLN A 233 -4.58 9.25 -5.57
CA GLN A 233 -4.65 10.35 -6.54
C GLN A 233 -5.94 11.17 -6.39
N GLU A 234 -7.07 10.53 -6.10
CA GLU A 234 -8.36 11.22 -5.87
C GLU A 234 -8.36 12.06 -4.58
N GLN A 235 -7.59 11.65 -3.57
CA GLN A 235 -7.50 12.33 -2.28
C GLN A 235 -6.42 13.41 -2.23
N ALA A 236 -5.40 13.30 -3.08
CA ALA A 236 -4.21 14.13 -3.01
C ALA A 236 -4.41 15.51 -3.66
N GLU A 237 -3.96 16.54 -2.96
CA GLU A 237 -3.75 17.86 -3.54
C GLU A 237 -2.55 17.81 -4.50
N ILE A 238 -2.71 18.31 -5.71
CA ILE A 238 -1.59 18.41 -6.67
C ILE A 238 -0.69 19.57 -6.24
N VAL A 239 0.57 19.26 -5.98
CA VAL A 239 1.59 20.26 -5.63
C VAL A 239 2.61 20.34 -6.74
N THR A 240 2.79 21.54 -7.29
CA THR A 240 3.83 21.82 -8.26
C THR A 240 5.12 22.14 -7.51
N THR A 241 6.16 21.35 -7.77
CA THR A 241 7.49 21.63 -7.25
C THR A 241 8.17 22.54 -8.25
N ALA A 242 8.43 23.80 -7.88
CA ALA A 242 9.40 24.60 -8.63
C ALA A 242 10.76 23.92 -8.45
N ALA A 243 11.10 22.97 -9.33
CA ALA A 243 12.41 22.35 -9.33
C ALA A 243 13.43 23.49 -9.39
N GLY A 244 14.30 23.58 -8.38
CA GLY A 244 15.44 24.48 -8.46
C GLY A 244 16.15 24.17 -9.78
N ARG A 245 16.28 25.19 -10.64
CA ARG A 245 16.89 25.06 -11.97
C ARG A 245 18.18 24.27 -11.81
N ALA A 246 18.25 23.07 -12.39
CA ALA A 246 19.45 22.24 -12.33
C ALA A 246 20.65 23.10 -12.73
N ALA A 247 21.69 23.12 -11.89
CA ALA A 247 22.93 23.80 -12.24
C ALA A 247 23.42 23.25 -13.58
N PRO A 248 23.80 24.12 -14.54
CA PRO A 248 24.32 23.63 -15.81
C PRO A 248 25.55 22.77 -15.52
N ASP A 249 25.57 21.61 -16.17
CA ASP A 249 26.70 20.72 -16.31
C ASP A 249 27.95 21.56 -16.61
N LEU A 250 28.90 21.59 -15.67
CA LEU A 250 30.24 22.13 -15.94
C LEU A 250 30.93 21.09 -16.81
N GLY A 251 30.57 21.13 -18.09
CA GLY A 251 31.19 20.36 -19.15
C GLY A 251 32.70 20.55 -19.09
N GLU A 252 33.38 19.42 -19.23
CA GLU A 252 34.82 19.27 -19.37
C GLU A 252 35.35 20.28 -20.39
N GLY A 253 36.00 21.33 -19.86
CA GLY A 253 36.80 22.27 -20.64
C GLY A 253 38.21 21.73 -20.79
N GLU A 254 38.37 20.76 -21.69
CA GLU A 254 39.64 20.40 -22.29
C GLU A 254 40.20 21.62 -23.03
N HIS A 255 41.33 22.16 -22.55
CA HIS A 255 42.20 23.03 -23.33
C HIS A 255 43.63 22.52 -23.24
N ASP A 256 43.89 21.63 -24.18
CA ASP A 256 45.00 21.59 -25.13
C ASP A 256 46.29 22.38 -24.83
N THR A 257 47.35 21.64 -25.10
CA THR A 257 48.76 21.96 -25.22
C THR A 257 49.11 23.12 -26.17
N GLY A 258 50.23 23.79 -25.90
CA GLY A 258 51.10 24.30 -26.97
C GLY A 258 51.42 25.80 -26.96
N SER A 259 52.52 26.16 -26.29
CA SER A 259 53.73 26.80 -26.88
C SER A 259 54.74 27.14 -25.78
#